data_AF-A0A975RJ07-F1
#
_entry.id   AF-A0A975RJ07-F1
#
_cell.length_a   1.000
_cell.length_b   1.000
_cell.length_c   1.000
_cell.angle_alpha   90.00
_cell.angle_beta   90.00
_cell.angle_gamma   90.00
#
_symmetry.space_group_name_H-M   'P 1'
#
loop_
_entity.id
_entity.type
_entity.pdbx_description
1 polymer ?
#
loop_
_entity_poly.entity_id
_entity_poly.type
_entity_poly.pdbx_seq_one_letter_code
_entity_poly.pdbx_strand_id
1 'polypeptide(L)'
;MVEHRSSSVVALFPGQGGFDGVALATAAARHQEVRAVFEALDEVSLAETGRALSSVALADEPPTLASLLADEPWVSQLAIYGTAVAVHRVLHAHGLRPGVLMGHSLGEIAALVAAGVYTVAEGAKIVFARVNALRGLDLCDGYMAAVSADARKTRLLVDVVENEHLAVAVENHDRQTVVSGPADAMDTLGRAAKALGVSFAKLDSPAPFHGPLMRSAADAFTAAVRGIAARPAEVPVYSPILNRAYTETDDMPALLASHLVAPVKFGAAVRAVHADGARHFVECGARATLSKSVSATLDGSAHTTVACLPDGGTGIEPALGTLRAAGLLPTTVPADDEFDAFWSAHGPKIISKVRQELEARNGFAELPSDTAVTEDAPILSAPLGHDEVAGQLRELYAEALEYPVEVFTDEVELEAELGIDSVKQIELLTRVSEEYGLQQQGSGFRLAEYDTMGKVIGHTVRRLADRESADV
;
A
#
# COMPACT_ATOMS: atom_id res chain seq x y z
N MET A 1 -32.92 0.63 20.87
CA MET A 1 -31.50 0.54 21.26
C MET A 1 -30.78 -0.06 20.07
N VAL A 2 -30.22 0.77 19.20
CA VAL A 2 -29.56 0.31 17.97
C VAL A 2 -28.14 -0.10 18.37
N GLU A 3 -27.80 -1.38 18.20
CA GLU A 3 -26.44 -1.87 18.41
C GLU A 3 -25.46 -1.10 17.51
N HIS A 4 -24.51 -0.38 18.10
CA HIS A 4 -23.30 0.09 17.40
C HIS A 4 -22.45 -1.14 17.03
N ARG A 5 -22.73 -1.74 15.87
CA ARG A 5 -21.82 -2.70 15.23
C ARG A 5 -21.27 -2.06 13.96
N SER A 6 -19.93 -2.08 13.82
CA SER A 6 -19.12 -1.94 12.58
C SER A 6 -18.30 -0.66 12.31
N SER A 7 -18.34 0.42 13.08
CA SER A 7 -17.62 1.68 12.72
C SER A 7 -16.09 1.67 12.85
N SER A 8 -15.43 0.53 13.12
CA SER A 8 -13.97 0.51 13.33
C SER A 8 -13.15 0.34 12.05
N VAL A 9 -13.72 -0.21 10.97
CA VAL A 9 -12.96 -0.57 9.75
C VAL A 9 -13.35 0.32 8.58
N VAL A 10 -12.34 0.90 7.92
CA VAL A 10 -12.45 1.63 6.65
C VAL A 10 -11.76 0.83 5.56
N ALA A 11 -12.47 0.51 4.48
CA ALA A 11 -11.82 0.01 3.27
C ALA A 11 -11.45 1.19 2.37
N LEU A 12 -10.16 1.25 1.99
CA LEU A 12 -9.57 2.30 1.20
C LEU A 12 -9.38 1.81 -0.24
N PHE A 13 -9.80 2.61 -1.21
CA PHE A 13 -9.67 2.31 -2.63
C PHE A 13 -8.67 3.28 -3.27
N PRO A 14 -7.49 2.82 -3.69
CA PRO A 14 -6.46 3.68 -4.25
C PRO A 14 -6.85 4.25 -5.62
N GLY A 15 -6.29 5.41 -5.92
CA GLY A 15 -6.40 6.06 -7.23
C GLY A 15 -5.26 5.70 -8.16
N GLN A 16 -4.88 6.67 -9.00
CA GLN A 16 -3.77 6.55 -9.93
C GLN A 16 -2.48 6.11 -9.20
N GLY A 17 -1.76 5.12 -9.73
CA GLY A 17 -0.59 4.54 -9.06
C GLY A 17 -0.82 3.15 -8.45
N GLY A 18 -2.08 2.78 -8.18
CA GLY A 18 -2.45 1.56 -7.44
C GLY A 18 -2.47 0.26 -8.25
N PHE A 19 -1.52 0.06 -9.17
CA PHE A 19 -1.44 -1.14 -10.01
C PHE A 19 -0.08 -1.85 -9.90
N ASP A 20 -0.15 -3.17 -9.78
CA ASP A 20 0.94 -4.13 -9.90
C ASP A 20 0.35 -5.38 -10.56
N GLY A 21 0.74 -5.63 -11.81
CA GLY A 21 0.20 -6.73 -12.59
C GLY A 21 0.63 -8.11 -12.07
N VAL A 22 1.82 -8.22 -11.47
CA VAL A 22 2.32 -9.50 -10.93
C VAL A 22 1.55 -9.87 -9.68
N ALA A 23 1.35 -8.91 -8.78
CA ALA A 23 0.50 -9.09 -7.59
C ALA A 23 -0.93 -9.49 -7.99
N LEU A 24 -1.49 -8.82 -8.99
CA LEU A 24 -2.83 -9.08 -9.48
C LEU A 24 -2.97 -10.47 -10.11
N ALA A 25 -2.03 -10.87 -10.99
CA ALA A 25 -2.03 -12.19 -11.62
C ALA A 25 -1.90 -13.31 -10.57
N THR A 26 -1.03 -13.09 -9.57
CA THR A 26 -0.84 -13.98 -8.43
C THR A 26 -2.14 -14.15 -7.62
N ALA A 27 -2.88 -13.05 -7.41
CA ALA A 27 -4.19 -13.10 -6.76
C ALA A 27 -5.25 -13.80 -7.61
N ALA A 28 -5.25 -13.56 -8.94
CA ALA A 28 -6.19 -14.19 -9.87
C ALA A 28 -6.06 -15.72 -9.91
N ALA A 29 -4.84 -16.23 -9.78
CA ALA A 29 -4.58 -17.67 -9.71
C ALA A 29 -5.18 -18.34 -8.46
N ARG A 30 -5.29 -17.60 -7.34
CA ARG A 30 -5.72 -18.14 -6.04
C ARG A 30 -7.18 -17.84 -5.69
N HIS A 31 -7.74 -16.74 -6.20
CA HIS A 31 -9.06 -16.25 -5.79
C HIS A 31 -10.00 -16.14 -7.01
N GLN A 32 -11.15 -16.80 -6.95
CA GLN A 32 -12.12 -16.76 -8.07
C GLN A 32 -12.76 -15.38 -8.22
N GLU A 33 -12.84 -14.62 -7.11
CA GLU A 33 -13.43 -13.29 -7.06
C GLU A 33 -12.71 -12.32 -7.99
N VAL A 34 -11.38 -12.47 -8.10
CA VAL A 34 -10.56 -11.67 -9.01
C VAL A 34 -10.92 -12.01 -10.46
N ARG A 35 -10.98 -13.30 -10.81
CA ARG A 35 -11.38 -13.74 -12.16
C ARG A 35 -12.78 -13.26 -12.53
N ALA A 36 -13.75 -13.44 -11.64
CA ALA A 36 -15.14 -13.01 -11.86
C ALA A 36 -15.27 -11.48 -12.04
N VAL A 37 -14.43 -10.68 -11.36
CA VAL A 37 -14.38 -9.23 -11.62
C VAL A 37 -13.85 -8.96 -13.02
N PHE A 38 -12.71 -9.55 -13.38
CA PHE A 38 -12.07 -9.29 -14.67
C PHE A 38 -12.89 -9.80 -15.86
N GLU A 39 -13.62 -10.92 -15.72
CA GLU A 39 -14.60 -11.37 -16.71
C GLU A 39 -15.70 -10.32 -16.95
N ALA A 40 -16.25 -9.72 -15.89
CA ALA A 40 -17.24 -8.64 -16.03
C ALA A 40 -16.64 -7.35 -16.63
N LEU A 41 -15.35 -7.09 -16.41
CA LEU A 41 -14.64 -5.98 -17.06
C LEU A 41 -14.39 -6.27 -18.53
N ASP A 42 -14.05 -7.51 -18.89
CA ASP A 42 -13.79 -7.93 -20.26
C ASP A 42 -15.02 -7.78 -21.16
N GLU A 43 -16.23 -8.07 -20.65
CA GLU A 43 -17.47 -7.82 -21.40
C GLU A 43 -17.56 -6.36 -21.87
N VAL A 44 -17.20 -5.42 -20.99
CA VAL A 44 -17.22 -3.98 -21.30
C VAL A 44 -16.04 -3.60 -22.18
N SER A 45 -14.82 -4.04 -21.86
CA SER A 45 -13.63 -3.66 -22.62
C SER A 45 -13.66 -4.22 -24.04
N LEU A 46 -14.18 -5.44 -24.25
CA LEU A 46 -14.38 -6.02 -25.57
C LEU A 46 -15.39 -5.20 -26.38
N ALA A 47 -16.49 -4.75 -25.77
CA ALA A 47 -17.48 -3.91 -26.44
C ALA A 47 -16.92 -2.53 -26.83
N GLU A 48 -16.12 -1.91 -25.96
CA GLU A 48 -15.58 -0.56 -26.16
C GLU A 48 -14.30 -0.52 -27.02
N THR A 49 -13.48 -1.57 -26.99
CA THR A 49 -12.13 -1.56 -27.58
C THR A 49 -11.83 -2.75 -28.50
N GLY A 50 -12.68 -3.79 -28.49
CA GLY A 50 -12.40 -5.06 -29.16
C GLY A 50 -11.35 -5.93 -28.48
N ARG A 51 -10.87 -5.55 -27.28
CA ARG A 51 -9.82 -6.26 -26.55
C ARG A 51 -10.22 -6.51 -25.09
N ALA A 52 -9.92 -7.70 -24.60
CA ALA A 52 -10.11 -8.03 -23.18
C ALA A 52 -9.09 -7.27 -22.32
N LEU A 53 -9.51 -6.81 -21.15
CA LEU A 53 -8.61 -6.20 -20.17
C LEU A 53 -7.73 -7.28 -19.55
N SER A 54 -8.31 -8.43 -19.22
CA SER A 54 -7.61 -9.56 -18.59
C SER A 54 -6.44 -10.06 -19.44
N SER A 55 -6.56 -10.06 -20.77
CA SER A 55 -5.48 -10.49 -21.66
C SER A 55 -4.23 -9.62 -21.59
N VAL A 56 -4.34 -8.41 -21.00
CA VAL A 56 -3.21 -7.50 -20.78
C VAL A 56 -2.85 -7.47 -19.30
N ALA A 57 -3.84 -7.24 -18.42
CA ALA A 57 -3.61 -7.03 -16.99
C ALA A 57 -3.24 -8.32 -16.22
N LEU A 58 -3.61 -9.49 -16.75
CA LEU A 58 -3.35 -10.81 -16.15
C LEU A 58 -2.43 -11.67 -17.04
N ALA A 59 -1.70 -11.07 -17.97
CA ALA A 59 -0.73 -11.78 -18.79
C ALA A 59 0.40 -12.37 -17.94
N ASP A 60 1.10 -13.39 -18.46
CA ASP A 60 2.25 -14.02 -17.80
C ASP A 60 3.36 -12.99 -17.50
N GLU A 61 3.56 -12.04 -18.42
CA GLU A 61 4.42 -10.87 -18.26
C GLU A 61 3.55 -9.60 -18.33
N PRO A 62 2.93 -9.21 -17.21
CA PRO A 62 2.02 -8.06 -17.21
C PRO A 62 2.82 -6.76 -17.33
N PRO A 63 2.30 -5.76 -18.07
CA PRO A 63 3.00 -4.50 -18.27
C PRO A 63 3.13 -3.72 -16.96
N THR A 64 4.17 -2.90 -16.85
CA THR A 64 4.31 -1.98 -15.72
C THR A 64 3.28 -0.85 -15.84
N LEU A 65 2.91 -0.26 -14.70
CA LEU A 65 2.02 0.90 -14.71
C LEU A 65 2.59 2.05 -15.57
N ALA A 66 3.91 2.30 -15.52
CA ALA A 66 4.54 3.35 -16.32
C ALA A 66 4.32 3.15 -17.83
N SER A 67 4.44 1.91 -18.33
CA SER A 67 4.14 1.58 -19.73
C SER A 67 2.66 1.83 -20.06
N LEU A 68 1.74 1.39 -19.20
CA LEU A 68 0.30 1.57 -19.42
C LEU A 68 -0.11 3.05 -19.40
N LEU A 69 0.52 3.89 -18.58
CA LEU A 69 0.21 5.31 -18.50
C LEU A 69 0.61 6.07 -19.77
N ALA A 70 1.71 5.67 -20.41
CA ALA A 70 2.19 6.27 -21.64
C ALA A 70 1.33 5.89 -22.85
N ASP A 71 1.05 4.59 -23.02
CA ASP A 71 0.52 4.07 -24.27
C ASP A 71 -0.96 3.68 -24.20
N GLU A 72 -1.46 3.30 -23.02
CA GLU A 72 -2.81 2.72 -22.87
C GLU A 72 -3.56 3.24 -21.63
N PRO A 73 -3.95 4.53 -21.58
CA PRO A 73 -4.59 5.15 -20.41
C PRO A 73 -5.90 4.47 -19.96
N TRP A 74 -6.59 3.78 -20.87
CA TRP A 74 -7.78 3.01 -20.52
C TRP A 74 -7.43 1.72 -19.76
N VAL A 75 -6.34 1.04 -20.13
CA VAL A 75 -5.89 -0.18 -19.42
C VAL A 75 -5.43 0.18 -18.03
N SER A 76 -4.61 1.23 -17.86
CA SER A 76 -4.17 1.64 -16.52
C SER A 76 -5.33 1.96 -15.58
N GLN A 77 -6.29 2.78 -16.00
CA GLN A 77 -7.41 3.16 -15.12
C GLN A 77 -8.36 1.99 -14.84
N LEU A 78 -8.70 1.17 -15.84
CA LEU A 78 -9.55 -0.01 -15.61
C LEU A 78 -8.84 -1.08 -14.78
N ALA A 79 -7.53 -1.28 -14.93
CA ALA A 79 -6.78 -2.25 -14.15
C ALA A 79 -6.69 -1.83 -12.67
N ILE A 80 -6.47 -0.55 -12.38
CA ILE A 80 -6.52 -0.01 -11.01
C ILE A 80 -7.92 -0.23 -10.39
N TYR A 81 -8.96 0.20 -11.11
CA TYR A 81 -10.35 0.02 -10.69
C TYR A 81 -10.69 -1.45 -10.44
N GLY A 82 -10.36 -2.33 -11.40
CA GLY A 82 -10.62 -3.75 -11.34
C GLY A 82 -9.89 -4.44 -10.20
N THR A 83 -8.61 -4.10 -9.99
CA THR A 83 -7.81 -4.59 -8.86
C THR A 83 -8.47 -4.22 -7.54
N ALA A 84 -8.89 -2.97 -7.38
CA ALA A 84 -9.46 -2.51 -6.12
C ALA A 84 -10.79 -3.19 -5.78
N VAL A 85 -11.67 -3.34 -6.78
CA VAL A 85 -12.95 -4.05 -6.62
C VAL A 85 -12.73 -5.55 -6.36
N ALA A 86 -11.78 -6.18 -7.06
CA ALA A 86 -11.43 -7.58 -6.89
C ALA A 86 -10.91 -7.87 -5.48
N VAL A 87 -9.94 -7.08 -5.00
CA VAL A 87 -9.40 -7.22 -3.65
C VAL A 87 -10.50 -7.03 -2.60
N HIS A 88 -11.36 -6.02 -2.75
CA HIS A 88 -12.50 -5.84 -1.83
C HIS A 88 -13.43 -7.07 -1.81
N ARG A 89 -13.73 -7.68 -2.96
CA ARG A 89 -14.55 -8.89 -3.03
C ARG A 89 -13.90 -10.08 -2.34
N VAL A 90 -12.59 -10.29 -2.51
CA VAL A 90 -11.83 -11.33 -1.79
C VAL A 90 -11.95 -11.11 -0.28
N LEU A 91 -11.68 -9.90 0.20
CA LEU A 91 -11.79 -9.56 1.62
C LEU A 91 -13.20 -9.78 2.16
N HIS A 92 -14.21 -9.37 1.40
CA HIS A 92 -15.62 -9.57 1.76
C HIS A 92 -15.99 -11.06 1.81
N ALA A 93 -15.51 -11.88 0.86
CA ALA A 93 -15.69 -13.33 0.86
C ALA A 93 -15.05 -13.98 2.10
N HIS A 94 -13.91 -13.46 2.54
CA HIS A 94 -13.26 -13.87 3.79
C HIS A 94 -13.89 -13.32 5.06
N GLY A 95 -14.96 -12.51 4.96
CA GLY A 95 -15.74 -12.03 6.11
C GLY A 95 -15.44 -10.60 6.56
N LEU A 96 -14.60 -9.84 5.85
CA LEU A 96 -14.41 -8.42 6.15
C LEU A 96 -15.72 -7.66 5.95
N ARG A 97 -16.12 -6.85 6.93
CA ARG A 97 -17.30 -5.98 6.86
C ARG A 97 -16.92 -4.55 7.26
N PRO A 98 -16.42 -3.74 6.31
CA PRO A 98 -16.11 -2.33 6.57
C PRO A 98 -17.36 -1.56 7.01
N GLY A 99 -17.20 -0.64 7.96
CA GLY A 99 -18.26 0.29 8.35
C GLY A 99 -18.33 1.51 7.43
N VAL A 100 -17.23 1.84 6.75
CA VAL A 100 -17.11 2.95 5.80
C VAL A 100 -16.21 2.52 4.65
N LEU A 101 -16.54 2.94 3.43
CA LEU A 101 -15.67 2.85 2.26
C LEU A 101 -15.16 4.25 1.90
N MET A 102 -13.92 4.36 1.46
CA MET A 102 -13.33 5.64 1.05
C MET A 102 -12.40 5.44 -0.13
N GLY A 103 -12.61 6.19 -1.21
CA GLY A 103 -11.76 6.14 -2.39
C GLY A 103 -10.90 7.39 -2.54
N HIS A 104 -9.72 7.24 -3.15
CA HIS A 104 -8.87 8.36 -3.54
C HIS A 104 -9.00 8.60 -5.05
N SER A 105 -9.56 9.76 -5.44
CA SER A 105 -9.77 10.12 -6.85
C SER A 105 -10.50 9.01 -7.63
N LEU A 106 -9.86 8.37 -8.62
CA LEU A 106 -10.39 7.21 -9.37
C LEU A 106 -10.94 6.11 -8.45
N GLY A 107 -10.32 5.90 -7.29
CA GLY A 107 -10.76 4.92 -6.30
C GLY A 107 -12.17 5.19 -5.76
N GLU A 108 -12.70 6.41 -5.83
CA GLU A 108 -14.09 6.67 -5.42
C GLU A 108 -15.11 5.92 -6.28
N ILE A 109 -14.82 5.70 -7.56
CA ILE A 109 -15.67 4.88 -8.44
C ILE A 109 -15.66 3.42 -7.97
N ALA A 110 -14.49 2.90 -7.59
CA ALA A 110 -14.36 1.55 -7.03
C ALA A 110 -15.10 1.42 -5.68
N ALA A 111 -15.01 2.43 -4.82
CA ALA A 111 -15.72 2.45 -3.53
C ALA A 111 -17.25 2.48 -3.72
N LEU A 112 -17.77 3.25 -4.68
CA LEU A 112 -19.20 3.27 -5.02
C LEU A 112 -19.69 1.91 -5.55
N VAL A 113 -18.88 1.23 -6.36
CA VAL A 113 -19.19 -0.13 -6.84
C VAL A 113 -19.16 -1.14 -5.69
N ALA A 114 -18.15 -1.06 -4.82
CA ALA A 114 -18.05 -1.90 -3.63
C ALA A 114 -19.21 -1.70 -2.64
N ALA A 115 -19.81 -0.50 -2.61
CA ALA A 115 -21.01 -0.19 -1.83
C ALA A 115 -22.33 -0.60 -2.50
N GLY A 116 -22.31 -1.18 -3.70
CA GLY A 116 -23.53 -1.57 -4.42
C GLY A 116 -24.22 -0.45 -5.22
N VAL A 117 -23.69 0.78 -5.19
CA VAL A 117 -24.25 1.93 -5.94
C VAL A 117 -24.24 1.64 -7.44
N TYR A 118 -23.17 1.01 -7.93
CA TYR A 118 -22.99 0.56 -9.31
C TYR A 118 -22.54 -0.90 -9.37
N THR A 119 -22.86 -1.60 -10.45
CA THR A 119 -22.30 -2.92 -10.75
C THR A 119 -20.87 -2.76 -11.25
N VAL A 120 -20.12 -3.87 -11.32
CA VAL A 120 -18.75 -3.87 -11.88
C VAL A 120 -18.73 -3.34 -13.32
N ALA A 121 -19.67 -3.80 -14.15
CA ALA A 121 -19.77 -3.40 -15.54
C ALA A 121 -20.20 -1.91 -15.69
N GLU A 122 -21.12 -1.42 -14.85
CA GLU A 122 -21.48 0.00 -14.85
C GLU A 122 -20.32 0.89 -14.40
N GLY A 123 -19.58 0.49 -13.36
CA GLY A 123 -18.36 1.18 -12.94
C GLY A 123 -17.31 1.21 -14.05
N ALA A 124 -17.13 0.11 -14.80
CA ALA A 124 -16.24 0.08 -15.96
C ALA A 124 -16.69 1.05 -17.06
N LYS A 125 -18.00 1.14 -17.34
CA LYS A 125 -18.56 2.13 -18.28
C LYS A 125 -18.30 3.57 -17.82
N ILE A 126 -18.41 3.84 -16.52
CA ILE A 126 -18.06 5.15 -15.93
C ILE A 126 -16.57 5.45 -16.14
N VAL A 127 -15.68 4.48 -15.89
CA VAL A 127 -14.23 4.66 -16.12
C VAL A 127 -13.92 4.87 -17.61
N PHE A 128 -14.57 4.14 -18.52
CA PHE A 128 -14.43 4.37 -19.96
C PHE A 128 -14.92 5.76 -20.38
N ALA A 129 -16.08 6.20 -19.88
CA ALA A 129 -16.59 7.54 -20.13
C ALA A 129 -15.62 8.61 -19.61
N ARG A 130 -14.99 8.39 -18.45
CA ARG A 130 -13.93 9.24 -17.90
C ARG A 130 -12.73 9.30 -18.84
N VAL A 131 -12.21 8.15 -19.29
CA VAL A 131 -11.04 8.10 -20.19
C VAL A 131 -11.35 8.77 -21.54
N ASN A 132 -12.54 8.53 -22.10
CA ASN A 132 -12.95 9.12 -23.37
C ASN A 132 -13.16 10.63 -23.27
N ALA A 133 -13.66 11.14 -22.14
CA ALA A 133 -13.78 12.57 -21.91
C ALA A 133 -12.41 13.29 -21.93
N LEU A 134 -11.33 12.60 -21.54
CA LEU A 134 -9.97 13.14 -21.59
C LEU A 134 -9.37 13.11 -23.00
N ARG A 135 -9.71 12.11 -23.83
CA ARG A 135 -9.19 11.97 -25.21
C ARG A 135 -9.57 13.13 -26.12
N GLY A 136 -10.70 13.80 -25.83
CA GLY A 136 -11.17 14.95 -26.60
C GLY A 136 -10.56 16.29 -26.17
N LEU A 137 -9.70 16.31 -25.16
CA LEU A 137 -9.05 17.52 -24.68
C LEU A 137 -7.74 17.77 -25.41
N ASP A 138 -7.57 18.99 -25.91
CA ASP A 138 -6.25 19.54 -26.20
C ASP A 138 -5.59 19.86 -24.85
N LEU A 139 -5.02 18.83 -24.22
CA LEU A 139 -4.30 18.92 -22.97
C LEU A 139 -2.96 19.59 -23.26
N CYS A 140 -2.95 20.91 -23.46
CA CYS A 140 -1.73 21.69 -23.65
C CYS A 140 -0.76 21.44 -22.48
N ASP A 141 0.21 20.53 -22.68
CA ASP A 141 1.38 20.14 -21.86
C ASP A 141 1.28 20.14 -20.31
N GLY A 142 0.08 20.18 -19.73
CA GLY A 142 -0.10 20.26 -18.28
C GLY A 142 0.33 18.98 -17.55
N TYR A 143 0.80 19.12 -16.31
CA TYR A 143 1.21 17.97 -15.50
C TYR A 143 0.82 18.14 -14.03
N MET A 144 1.05 17.08 -13.25
CA MET A 144 0.89 17.07 -11.79
C MET A 144 2.24 16.91 -11.10
N ALA A 145 2.40 17.50 -9.92
CA ALA A 145 3.62 17.37 -9.13
C ALA A 145 3.31 17.24 -7.64
N ALA A 146 4.02 16.34 -6.96
CA ALA A 146 4.02 16.26 -5.51
C ALA A 146 4.88 17.40 -4.94
N VAL A 147 4.37 18.02 -3.87
CA VAL A 147 5.01 19.11 -3.14
C VAL A 147 5.12 18.71 -1.67
N SER A 148 6.33 18.73 -1.11
CA SER A 148 6.57 18.41 0.30
C SER A 148 6.22 19.60 1.22
N ALA A 149 4.92 19.91 1.28
CA ALA A 149 4.36 21.00 2.07
C ALA A 149 2.89 20.74 2.42
N ASP A 150 2.43 21.39 3.50
CA ASP A 150 1.01 21.44 3.88
C ASP A 150 0.17 22.26 2.88
N ALA A 151 -1.15 22.08 2.93
CA ALA A 151 -2.09 22.73 2.02
C ALA A 151 -2.05 24.27 2.08
N ARG A 152 -1.75 24.87 3.24
CA ARG A 152 -1.68 26.33 3.38
C ARG A 152 -0.43 26.86 2.69
N LYS A 153 0.73 26.26 2.93
CA LYS A 153 2.00 26.64 2.29
C LYS A 153 1.95 26.41 0.78
N THR A 154 1.37 25.31 0.33
CA THR A 154 1.23 25.03 -1.11
C THR A 154 0.29 26.02 -1.80
N ARG A 155 -0.84 26.41 -1.18
CA ARG A 155 -1.70 27.46 -1.74
C ARG A 155 -0.96 28.78 -1.89
N LEU A 156 -0.18 29.19 -0.89
CA LEU A 156 0.66 30.41 -1.00
C LEU A 156 1.66 30.32 -2.16
N LEU A 157 2.26 29.16 -2.40
CA LEU A 157 3.17 28.96 -3.55
C LEU A 157 2.42 29.07 -4.88
N VAL A 158 1.22 28.47 -4.97
CA VAL A 158 0.36 28.55 -6.16
C VAL A 158 -0.06 30.00 -6.43
N ASP A 159 -0.47 30.73 -5.39
CA ASP A 159 -0.91 32.13 -5.49
C ASP A 159 0.22 33.05 -6.01
N VAL A 160 1.47 32.79 -5.62
CA VAL A 160 2.65 33.56 -6.08
C VAL A 160 2.90 33.43 -7.58
N VAL A 161 2.47 32.33 -8.22
CA VAL A 161 2.64 32.14 -9.67
C VAL A 161 1.58 32.91 -10.47
N GLU A 162 0.50 33.37 -9.82
CA GLU A 162 -0.57 34.18 -10.41
C GLU A 162 -1.19 33.56 -11.68
N ASN A 163 -1.40 32.23 -11.68
CA ASN A 163 -2.02 31.51 -12.79
C ASN A 163 -3.35 30.87 -12.37
N GLU A 164 -4.45 31.24 -13.04
CA GLU A 164 -5.81 30.79 -12.70
C GLU A 164 -6.09 29.31 -13.00
N HIS A 165 -5.22 28.65 -13.77
CA HIS A 165 -5.31 27.23 -14.11
C HIS A 165 -4.44 26.32 -13.24
N LEU A 166 -3.64 26.91 -12.35
CA LEU A 166 -2.84 26.19 -11.36
C LEU A 166 -3.69 25.92 -10.11
N ALA A 167 -3.65 24.70 -9.59
CA ALA A 167 -4.46 24.30 -8.45
C ALA A 167 -3.71 23.37 -7.49
N VAL A 168 -4.09 23.41 -6.21
CA VAL A 168 -3.80 22.33 -5.27
C VAL A 168 -4.80 21.21 -5.55
N ALA A 169 -4.34 20.19 -6.28
CA ALA A 169 -5.11 19.06 -6.74
C ALA A 169 -5.44 18.06 -5.61
N VAL A 170 -4.48 17.81 -4.72
CA VAL A 170 -4.61 16.81 -3.65
C VAL A 170 -3.96 17.30 -2.37
N GLU A 171 -4.64 17.06 -1.25
CA GLU A 171 -4.15 17.28 0.11
C GLU A 171 -4.05 15.91 0.80
N ASN A 172 -2.92 15.23 0.63
CA ASN A 172 -2.74 13.86 1.12
C ASN A 172 -2.57 13.81 2.64
N HIS A 173 -1.65 14.61 3.17
CA HIS A 173 -1.41 14.76 4.61
C HIS A 173 -0.64 16.07 4.87
N ASP A 174 -0.35 16.38 6.13
CA ASP A 174 0.19 17.69 6.54
C ASP A 174 1.62 17.98 6.04
N ARG A 175 2.24 17.03 5.34
CA ARG A 175 3.59 17.16 4.78
C ARG A 175 3.65 16.90 3.27
N GLN A 176 2.51 16.61 2.63
CA GLN A 176 2.46 16.28 1.21
C GLN A 176 1.15 16.74 0.58
N THR A 177 1.31 17.52 -0.48
CA THR A 177 0.24 17.95 -1.37
C THR A 177 0.61 17.62 -2.81
N VAL A 178 -0.37 17.69 -3.72
CA VAL A 178 -0.15 17.60 -5.16
C VAL A 178 -0.74 18.84 -5.80
N VAL A 179 0.00 19.42 -6.73
CA VAL A 179 -0.44 20.53 -7.57
C VAL A 179 -0.62 20.06 -9.01
N SER A 180 -1.51 20.71 -9.75
CA SER A 180 -1.72 20.47 -11.17
C SER A 180 -1.95 21.77 -11.91
N GLY A 181 -1.52 21.82 -13.17
CA GLY A 181 -1.67 23.01 -14.01
C GLY A 181 -0.92 22.92 -15.34
N PRO A 182 -0.91 24.01 -16.12
CA PRO A 182 -0.14 24.13 -17.36
C PRO A 182 1.37 23.95 -17.14
N ALA A 183 2.10 23.42 -18.12
CA ALA A 183 3.55 23.14 -18.00
C ALA A 183 4.36 24.38 -17.59
N ASP A 184 4.13 25.52 -18.22
CA ASP A 184 4.85 26.78 -17.98
C ASP A 184 4.64 27.31 -16.56
N ALA A 185 3.40 27.26 -16.07
CA ALA A 185 3.03 27.64 -14.70
C ALA A 185 3.63 26.66 -13.68
N MET A 186 3.56 25.36 -13.96
CA MET A 186 4.11 24.32 -13.09
C MET A 186 5.65 24.38 -13.02
N ASP A 187 6.33 24.67 -14.13
CA ASP A 187 7.78 24.86 -14.17
C ASP A 187 8.21 26.10 -13.38
N THR A 188 7.40 27.16 -13.44
CA THR A 188 7.59 28.37 -12.64
C THR A 188 7.40 28.08 -11.15
N LEU A 189 6.34 27.34 -10.80
CA LEU A 189 6.09 26.88 -9.44
C LEU A 189 7.25 26.01 -8.92
N GLY A 190 7.75 25.08 -9.74
CA GLY A 190 8.87 24.21 -9.39
C GLY A 190 10.15 24.99 -9.10
N ARG A 191 10.45 26.03 -9.88
CA ARG A 191 11.58 26.94 -9.60
C ARG A 191 11.39 27.71 -8.29
N ALA A 192 10.19 28.22 -8.03
CA ALA A 192 9.87 28.92 -6.78
C ALA A 192 9.97 27.99 -5.56
N ALA A 193 9.43 26.77 -5.65
CA ALA A 193 9.54 25.75 -4.62
C ALA A 193 11.01 25.41 -4.31
N LYS A 194 11.83 25.19 -5.35
CA LYS A 194 13.27 24.93 -5.21
C LYS A 194 14.00 26.09 -4.52
N ALA A 195 13.70 27.33 -4.89
CA ALA A 195 14.30 28.51 -4.26
C ALA A 195 13.95 28.63 -2.76
N LEU A 196 12.83 28.05 -2.34
CA LEU A 196 12.36 28.03 -0.94
C LEU A 196 12.70 26.72 -0.20
N GLY A 197 13.52 25.85 -0.79
CA GLY A 197 13.90 24.56 -0.20
C GLY A 197 12.74 23.59 -0.05
N VAL A 198 11.70 23.71 -0.87
CA VAL A 198 10.54 22.82 -0.89
C VAL A 198 10.71 21.81 -2.02
N SER A 199 10.67 20.52 -1.69
CA SER A 199 10.72 19.46 -2.71
C SER A 199 9.50 19.52 -3.62
N PHE A 200 9.77 19.35 -4.92
CA PHE A 200 8.80 19.38 -6.01
C PHE A 200 9.16 18.28 -7.00
N ALA A 201 8.28 17.28 -7.14
CA ALA A 201 8.53 16.11 -7.97
C ALA A 201 7.38 15.90 -8.96
N LYS A 202 7.69 15.90 -10.26
CA LYS A 202 6.70 15.60 -11.31
C LYS A 202 6.18 14.18 -11.14
N LEU A 203 4.88 14.00 -11.32
CA LEU A 203 4.20 12.71 -11.21
C LEU A 203 3.91 12.13 -12.60
N ASP A 204 3.99 10.81 -12.69
CA ASP A 204 3.53 10.06 -13.85
C ASP A 204 1.99 10.05 -13.85
N SER A 205 1.41 11.05 -14.49
CA SER A 205 -0.03 11.21 -14.64
C SER A 205 -0.37 11.52 -16.10
N PRO A 206 -1.42 10.89 -16.68
CA PRO A 206 -1.81 11.10 -18.08
C PRO A 206 -2.49 12.45 -18.31
N ALA A 207 -2.88 13.15 -17.24
CA ALA A 207 -3.50 14.48 -17.32
C ALA A 207 -3.29 15.27 -16.01
N PRO A 208 -3.38 16.62 -16.05
CA PRO A 208 -3.39 17.48 -14.87
C PRO A 208 -4.77 17.45 -14.17
N PHE A 209 -5.07 16.34 -13.49
CA PHE A 209 -6.35 16.15 -12.79
C PHE A 209 -6.58 17.13 -11.63
N HIS A 210 -7.83 17.23 -11.18
CA HIS A 210 -8.26 18.00 -10.00
C HIS A 210 -7.93 19.49 -10.10
N GLY A 211 -8.11 20.04 -11.30
CA GLY A 211 -7.85 21.44 -11.57
C GLY A 211 -8.71 22.02 -12.68
N PRO A 212 -8.66 23.34 -12.89
CA PRO A 212 -9.49 24.05 -13.86
C PRO A 212 -9.37 23.54 -15.31
N LEU A 213 -8.21 23.00 -15.68
CA LEU A 213 -7.96 22.43 -17.02
C LEU A 213 -8.90 21.26 -17.37
N MET A 214 -9.49 20.59 -16.38
CA MET A 214 -10.35 19.44 -16.60
C MET A 214 -11.84 19.80 -16.81
N ARG A 215 -12.20 21.08 -16.77
CA ARG A 215 -13.61 21.52 -16.77
C ARG A 215 -14.37 21.07 -18.02
N SER A 216 -13.77 21.19 -19.21
CA SER A 216 -14.39 20.75 -20.46
C SER A 216 -14.58 19.22 -20.52
N ALA A 217 -13.65 18.44 -19.96
CA ALA A 217 -13.84 16.99 -19.82
C ALA A 217 -14.97 16.66 -18.84
N ALA A 218 -15.13 17.43 -17.75
CA ALA A 218 -16.20 17.20 -16.78
C ALA A 218 -17.60 17.35 -17.42
N ASP A 219 -17.79 18.31 -18.32
CA ASP A 219 -19.06 18.50 -19.03
C ASP A 219 -19.38 17.30 -19.95
N ALA A 220 -18.41 16.87 -20.75
CA ALA A 220 -18.53 15.70 -21.62
C ALA A 220 -18.79 14.42 -20.80
N PHE A 221 -18.09 14.27 -19.68
CA PHE A 221 -18.23 13.14 -18.78
C PHE A 221 -19.62 13.08 -18.14
N THR A 222 -20.15 14.23 -17.68
CA THR A 222 -21.51 14.33 -17.12
C THR A 222 -22.56 13.81 -18.11
N ALA A 223 -22.44 14.18 -19.39
CA ALA A 223 -23.37 13.74 -20.43
C ALA A 223 -23.29 12.22 -20.64
N ALA A 224 -22.08 11.66 -20.65
CA ALA A 224 -21.83 10.25 -20.90
C ALA A 224 -22.36 9.32 -19.79
N VAL A 225 -22.31 9.74 -18.52
CA VAL A 225 -22.72 8.88 -17.39
C VAL A 225 -24.17 9.06 -16.95
N ARG A 226 -24.91 10.03 -17.51
CA ARG A 226 -26.29 10.33 -17.12
C ARG A 226 -27.25 9.14 -17.23
N GLY A 227 -26.98 8.20 -18.14
CA GLY A 227 -27.79 6.99 -18.33
C GLY A 227 -27.51 5.86 -17.33
N ILE A 228 -26.53 6.00 -16.44
CA ILE A 228 -26.11 4.96 -15.50
C ILE A 228 -26.76 5.24 -14.14
N ALA A 229 -27.84 4.52 -13.84
CA ALA A 229 -28.63 4.75 -12.63
C ALA A 229 -27.90 4.29 -11.37
N ALA A 230 -27.73 5.21 -10.41
CA ALA A 230 -27.21 4.92 -9.09
C ALA A 230 -28.24 4.23 -8.20
N ARG A 231 -27.78 3.35 -7.32
CA ARG A 231 -28.57 2.69 -6.28
C ARG A 231 -28.16 3.16 -4.89
N PRO A 232 -29.02 3.00 -3.86
CA PRO A 232 -28.63 3.22 -2.47
C PRO A 232 -27.37 2.45 -2.10
N ALA A 233 -26.48 3.09 -1.36
CA ALA A 233 -25.26 2.46 -0.87
C ALA A 233 -25.57 1.50 0.29
N GLU A 234 -25.10 0.27 0.20
CA GLU A 234 -25.20 -0.75 1.25
C GLU A 234 -24.27 -0.43 2.44
N VAL A 235 -23.13 0.21 2.14
CA VAL A 235 -22.14 0.70 3.12
C VAL A 235 -21.87 2.18 2.82
N PRO A 236 -21.82 3.07 3.83
CA PRO A 236 -21.50 4.47 3.62
C PRO A 236 -20.18 4.66 2.86
N VAL A 237 -20.21 5.47 1.81
CA VAL A 237 -19.01 5.88 1.05
C VAL A 237 -18.66 7.31 1.43
N TYR A 238 -17.57 7.51 2.18
CA TYR A 238 -17.07 8.84 2.52
C TYR A 238 -16.19 9.36 1.38
N SER A 239 -16.56 10.49 0.78
CA SER A 239 -15.81 11.12 -0.30
C SER A 239 -14.80 12.13 0.24
N PRO A 240 -13.49 11.97 -0.04
CA PRO A 240 -12.50 13.01 0.23
C PRO A 240 -12.64 14.25 -0.64
N ILE A 241 -13.36 14.16 -1.77
CA ILE A 241 -13.62 15.29 -2.65
C ILE A 241 -14.76 16.16 -2.10
N LEU A 242 -15.85 15.52 -1.64
CA LEU A 242 -17.01 16.23 -1.06
C LEU A 242 -16.81 16.55 0.42
N ASN A 243 -15.90 15.84 1.07
CA ASN A 243 -15.69 15.85 2.52
C ASN A 243 -16.97 15.51 3.31
N ARG A 244 -17.72 14.52 2.82
CA ARG A 244 -18.91 13.93 3.43
C ARG A 244 -19.21 12.58 2.78
N ALA A 245 -20.15 11.84 3.36
CA ALA A 245 -20.71 10.65 2.71
C ALA A 245 -21.61 11.02 1.51
N TYR A 246 -21.67 10.14 0.51
CA TYR A 246 -22.70 10.17 -0.52
C TYR A 246 -24.09 9.86 0.07
N THR A 247 -25.12 10.39 -0.58
CA THR A 247 -26.53 10.25 -0.18
C THR A 247 -27.39 9.88 -1.39
N GLU A 248 -28.57 9.32 -1.15
CA GLU A 248 -29.49 8.92 -2.23
C GLU A 248 -30.02 10.10 -3.05
N THR A 249 -29.94 11.32 -2.51
CA THR A 249 -30.40 12.55 -3.17
C THR A 249 -29.33 13.22 -4.03
N ASP A 250 -28.12 12.67 -4.06
CA ASP A 250 -27.01 13.24 -4.81
C ASP A 250 -27.20 13.11 -6.32
N ASP A 251 -26.88 14.19 -7.06
CA ASP A 251 -26.78 14.16 -8.51
C ASP A 251 -25.48 13.46 -8.91
N MET A 252 -25.52 12.13 -8.95
CA MET A 252 -24.33 11.29 -9.17
C MET A 252 -23.59 11.61 -10.47
N PRO A 253 -24.24 11.83 -11.63
CA PRO A 253 -23.55 12.30 -12.83
C PRO A 253 -22.72 13.58 -12.62
N ALA A 254 -23.31 14.59 -11.98
CA ALA A 254 -22.61 15.85 -11.71
C ALA A 254 -21.46 15.67 -10.70
N LEU A 255 -21.66 14.85 -9.67
CA LEU A 255 -20.61 14.57 -8.68
C LEU A 255 -19.45 13.77 -9.26
N LEU A 256 -19.72 12.72 -10.04
CA LEU A 256 -18.68 11.96 -10.75
C LEU A 256 -17.88 12.87 -11.68
N ALA A 257 -18.54 13.78 -12.40
CA ALA A 257 -17.86 14.77 -13.22
C ALA A 257 -17.01 15.75 -12.40
N SER A 258 -17.50 16.18 -11.24
CA SER A 258 -16.75 17.03 -10.32
C SER A 258 -15.44 16.37 -9.85
N HIS A 259 -15.34 15.04 -9.86
CA HIS A 259 -14.10 14.33 -9.49
C HIS A 259 -12.91 14.69 -10.38
N LEU A 260 -13.15 15.14 -11.62
CA LEU A 260 -12.06 15.57 -12.51
C LEU A 260 -11.49 16.94 -12.13
N VAL A 261 -12.26 17.78 -11.43
CA VAL A 261 -11.95 19.21 -11.23
C VAL A 261 -11.71 19.56 -9.77
N ALA A 262 -12.51 18.98 -8.86
CA ALA A 262 -12.47 19.32 -7.45
C ALA A 262 -11.25 18.66 -6.75
N PRO A 263 -10.67 19.34 -5.74
CA PRO A 263 -9.50 18.84 -5.03
C PRO A 263 -9.84 17.63 -4.15
N VAL A 264 -8.91 16.70 -4.03
CA VAL A 264 -9.03 15.53 -3.14
C VAL A 264 -8.44 15.87 -1.76
N LYS A 265 -9.28 15.98 -0.73
CA LYS A 265 -8.84 16.31 0.64
C LYS A 265 -8.68 15.06 1.50
N PHE A 266 -7.80 14.16 1.09
CA PHE A 266 -7.63 12.85 1.71
C PHE A 266 -7.28 12.91 3.21
N GLY A 267 -6.32 13.73 3.60
CA GLY A 267 -5.94 13.86 5.01
C GLY A 267 -7.08 14.38 5.90
N ALA A 268 -7.92 15.28 5.37
CA ALA A 268 -9.11 15.75 6.08
C ALA A 268 -10.17 14.63 6.22
N ALA A 269 -10.38 13.84 5.16
CA ALA A 269 -11.31 12.72 5.17
C ALA A 269 -10.89 11.63 6.17
N VAL A 270 -9.60 11.27 6.20
CA VAL A 270 -9.04 10.29 7.15
C VAL A 270 -9.27 10.75 8.60
N ARG A 271 -9.00 12.02 8.91
CA ARG A 271 -9.25 12.59 10.24
C ARG A 271 -10.74 12.59 10.59
N ALA A 272 -11.62 12.87 9.64
CA ALA A 272 -13.06 12.87 9.86
C ALA A 272 -13.57 11.47 10.24
N VAL A 273 -13.25 10.45 9.44
CA VAL A 273 -13.70 9.07 9.75
C VAL A 273 -13.04 8.52 11.02
N HIS A 274 -11.81 8.92 11.33
CA HIS A 274 -11.16 8.55 12.60
C HIS A 274 -11.83 9.19 13.81
N ALA A 275 -12.22 10.46 13.71
CA ALA A 275 -13.00 11.16 14.74
C ALA A 275 -14.36 10.48 14.97
N ASP A 276 -14.96 9.91 13.92
CA ASP A 276 -16.21 9.14 13.98
C ASP A 276 -16.02 7.67 14.47
N GLY A 277 -14.79 7.29 14.85
CA GLY A 277 -14.51 6.03 15.53
C GLY A 277 -13.76 4.99 14.70
N ALA A 278 -13.40 5.28 13.44
CA ALA A 278 -12.58 4.38 12.63
C ALA A 278 -11.17 4.20 13.24
N ARG A 279 -10.67 2.95 13.26
CA ARG A 279 -9.34 2.60 13.79
C ARG A 279 -8.52 1.72 12.86
N HIS A 280 -9.17 0.94 12.00
CA HIS A 280 -8.53 0.03 11.10
C HIS A 280 -8.76 0.47 9.66
N PHE A 281 -7.68 0.61 8.89
CA PHE A 281 -7.72 1.07 7.51
C PHE A 281 -7.14 -0.04 6.62
N VAL A 282 -7.94 -0.54 5.69
CA VAL A 282 -7.58 -1.69 4.84
C VAL A 282 -7.55 -1.22 3.38
N GLU A 283 -6.38 -1.18 2.78
CA GLU A 283 -6.19 -0.71 1.41
C GLU A 283 -6.42 -1.83 0.40
N CYS A 284 -7.55 -1.72 -0.31
CA CYS A 284 -7.98 -2.58 -1.39
C CYS A 284 -7.32 -2.17 -2.70
N GLY A 285 -6.02 -2.40 -2.85
CA GLY A 285 -5.34 -2.24 -4.13
C GLY A 285 -3.91 -2.71 -4.10
N ALA A 286 -3.22 -2.55 -5.23
CA ALA A 286 -1.81 -2.87 -5.35
C ALA A 286 -0.97 -1.70 -4.85
N ARG A 287 -0.05 -1.97 -3.92
CA ARG A 287 0.79 -1.06 -3.11
C ARG A 287 0.17 -0.65 -1.77
N ALA A 288 0.96 0.10 -1.00
CA ALA A 288 0.64 0.58 0.34
C ALA A 288 0.56 2.14 0.41
N THR A 289 0.15 2.79 -0.68
CA THR A 289 0.26 4.25 -0.82
C THR A 289 -0.73 4.97 0.10
N LEU A 290 -1.99 4.52 0.14
CA LEU A 290 -2.99 5.10 1.04
C LEU A 290 -2.70 4.74 2.49
N SER A 291 -2.22 3.52 2.75
CA SER A 291 -1.79 3.06 4.07
C SER A 291 -0.72 3.99 4.65
N LYS A 292 0.36 4.28 3.90
CA LYS A 292 1.39 5.25 4.30
C LYS A 292 0.82 6.65 4.52
N SER A 293 -0.11 7.09 3.68
CA SER A 293 -0.75 8.41 3.82
C SER A 293 -1.64 8.51 5.06
N VAL A 294 -2.33 7.42 5.42
CA VAL A 294 -3.09 7.33 6.68
C VAL A 294 -2.15 7.39 7.87
N SER A 295 -1.06 6.61 7.87
CA SER A 295 -0.07 6.64 8.95
C SER A 295 0.52 8.03 9.15
N ALA A 296 0.84 8.73 8.07
CA ALA A 296 1.33 10.11 8.13
C ALA A 296 0.27 11.12 8.59
N THR A 297 -1.01 10.86 8.34
CA THR A 297 -2.12 11.74 8.76
C THR A 297 -2.48 11.58 10.23
N LEU A 298 -2.41 10.35 10.73
CA LEU A 298 -2.81 9.96 12.08
C LEU A 298 -1.60 9.70 12.99
N ASP A 299 -0.46 10.30 12.67
CA ASP A 299 0.75 10.21 13.50
C ASP A 299 0.43 10.61 14.95
N GLY A 300 0.91 9.80 15.90
CA GLY A 300 0.57 9.92 17.33
C GLY A 300 -0.86 9.53 17.74
N SER A 301 -1.71 9.09 16.82
CA SER A 301 -3.08 8.60 17.12
C SER A 301 -3.19 7.08 16.98
N ALA A 302 -4.03 6.43 17.79
CA ALA A 302 -4.24 4.98 17.68
C ALA A 302 -4.95 4.61 16.37
N HIS A 303 -4.28 3.83 15.53
CA HIS A 303 -4.81 3.28 14.28
C HIS A 303 -3.97 2.08 13.80
N THR A 304 -4.49 1.32 12.84
CA THR A 304 -3.74 0.29 12.09
C THR A 304 -4.02 0.40 10.61
N THR A 305 -3.02 0.12 9.77
CA THR A 305 -3.15 0.07 8.32
C THR A 305 -2.77 -1.31 7.79
N VAL A 306 -3.51 -1.84 6.84
CA VAL A 306 -3.19 -3.09 6.14
C VAL A 306 -3.29 -2.87 4.64
N ALA A 307 -2.17 -2.99 3.93
CA ALA A 307 -2.15 -3.03 2.47
C ALA A 307 -2.37 -4.46 1.98
N CYS A 308 -3.29 -4.66 1.05
CA CYS A 308 -3.70 -6.01 0.65
C CYS A 308 -2.82 -6.64 -0.43
N LEU A 309 -2.15 -5.83 -1.25
CA LEU A 309 -1.20 -6.29 -2.27
C LEU A 309 0.04 -5.37 -2.25
N PRO A 310 0.80 -5.30 -1.15
CA PRO A 310 1.88 -4.32 -1.02
C PRO A 310 3.03 -4.60 -2.01
N ASP A 311 3.30 -5.88 -2.29
CA ASP A 311 4.45 -6.35 -3.07
C ASP A 311 4.05 -7.43 -4.09
N GLY A 312 4.68 -7.41 -5.27
CA GLY A 312 4.35 -8.23 -6.44
C GLY A 312 4.33 -9.76 -6.26
N GLY A 313 4.97 -10.30 -5.22
CA GLY A 313 5.25 -11.75 -5.13
C GLY A 313 4.36 -12.59 -4.21
N THR A 314 3.72 -11.98 -3.20
CA THR A 314 3.13 -12.73 -2.08
C THR A 314 1.61 -12.87 -2.13
N GLY A 315 0.93 -12.13 -3.02
CA GLY A 315 -0.53 -12.18 -3.15
C GLY A 315 -1.26 -11.53 -1.96
N ILE A 316 -2.54 -11.89 -1.78
CA ILE A 316 -3.43 -11.29 -0.76
C ILE A 316 -3.25 -11.98 0.61
N GLU A 317 -2.63 -13.16 0.63
CA GLU A 317 -2.55 -14.07 1.77
C GLU A 317 -1.91 -13.46 3.03
N PRO A 318 -0.78 -12.72 2.96
CA PRO A 318 -0.21 -12.07 4.14
C PRO A 318 -1.16 -11.05 4.79
N ALA A 319 -1.91 -10.32 3.95
CA ALA A 319 -2.91 -9.37 4.42
C ALA A 319 -4.07 -10.08 5.12
N LEU A 320 -4.56 -11.20 4.57
CA LEU A 320 -5.58 -12.02 5.25
C LEU A 320 -5.09 -12.54 6.61
N GLY A 321 -3.83 -12.97 6.69
CA GLY A 321 -3.20 -13.36 7.96
C GLY A 321 -3.18 -12.22 8.97
N THR A 322 -2.75 -11.03 8.54
CA THR A 322 -2.71 -9.81 9.38
C THR A 322 -4.10 -9.42 9.87
N LEU A 323 -5.10 -9.45 8.99
CA LEU A 323 -6.48 -9.11 9.35
C LEU A 323 -7.09 -10.14 10.32
N ARG A 324 -6.78 -11.44 10.18
CA ARG A 324 -7.19 -12.46 11.15
C ARG A 324 -6.54 -12.26 12.51
N ALA A 325 -5.23 -11.96 12.54
CA ALA A 325 -4.50 -11.68 13.78
C ALA A 325 -5.05 -10.44 14.50
N ALA A 326 -5.52 -9.45 13.74
CA ALA A 326 -6.20 -8.26 14.26
C ALA A 326 -7.68 -8.50 14.66
N GLY A 327 -8.21 -9.72 14.48
CA GLY A 327 -9.61 -10.05 14.78
C GLY A 327 -10.63 -9.43 13.81
N LEU A 328 -10.18 -8.94 12.65
CA LEU A 328 -11.02 -8.30 11.63
C LEU A 328 -11.59 -9.30 10.62
N LEU A 329 -11.03 -10.51 10.57
CA LEU A 329 -11.56 -11.65 9.83
C LEU A 329 -11.83 -12.80 10.81
N PRO A 330 -12.82 -13.67 10.51
CA PRO A 330 -13.02 -14.90 11.27
C PRO A 330 -11.74 -15.76 11.29
N THR A 331 -11.40 -16.27 12.47
CA THR A 331 -10.28 -17.20 12.69
C THR A 331 -10.66 -18.66 12.38
N THR A 332 -11.95 -18.93 12.22
CA THR A 332 -12.44 -20.24 11.78
C THR A 332 -12.18 -20.41 10.29
N VAL A 333 -11.20 -21.26 9.96
CA VAL A 333 -11.28 -22.04 8.73
C VAL A 333 -12.62 -22.79 8.80
N PRO A 334 -13.49 -22.74 7.79
CA PRO A 334 -14.64 -23.62 7.76
C PRO A 334 -14.13 -25.04 8.00
N ALA A 335 -14.70 -25.77 8.95
CA ALA A 335 -14.56 -27.22 8.94
C ALA A 335 -15.36 -27.69 7.71
N ASP A 336 -14.72 -27.64 6.54
CA ASP A 336 -15.21 -28.34 5.38
C ASP A 336 -14.81 -29.82 5.49
N ASP A 337 -15.55 -30.66 4.78
CA ASP A 337 -15.29 -32.11 4.74
C ASP A 337 -13.83 -32.41 4.29
N GLU A 338 -13.18 -31.45 3.62
CA GLU A 338 -11.82 -31.52 3.15
C GLU A 338 -10.78 -31.34 4.27
N PHE A 339 -11.01 -30.42 5.21
CA PHE A 339 -10.19 -30.28 6.43
C PHE A 339 -10.32 -31.50 7.34
N ASP A 340 -11.53 -32.04 7.51
CA ASP A 340 -11.74 -33.25 8.31
C ASP A 340 -11.06 -34.47 7.66
N ALA A 341 -11.16 -34.59 6.33
CA ALA A 341 -10.45 -35.62 5.59
C ALA A 341 -8.92 -35.45 5.68
N PHE A 342 -8.42 -34.22 5.54
CA PHE A 342 -7.01 -33.89 5.70
C PHE A 342 -6.50 -34.20 7.11
N TRP A 343 -7.21 -33.75 8.14
CA TRP A 343 -6.82 -33.93 9.54
C TRP A 343 -6.90 -35.39 9.97
N SER A 344 -7.89 -36.14 9.47
CA SER A 344 -7.98 -37.59 9.66
C SER A 344 -6.78 -38.32 9.01
N ALA A 345 -6.38 -37.90 7.80
CA ALA A 345 -5.27 -38.53 7.07
C ALA A 345 -3.87 -38.11 7.57
N HIS A 346 -3.70 -36.88 8.05
CA HIS A 346 -2.39 -36.29 8.31
C HIS A 346 -2.19 -35.81 9.76
N GLY A 347 -3.26 -35.58 10.52
CA GLY A 347 -3.23 -35.09 11.90
C GLY A 347 -2.31 -35.88 12.82
N PRO A 348 -2.34 -37.24 12.83
CA PRO A 348 -1.43 -38.03 13.65
C PRO A 348 0.06 -37.77 13.35
N LYS A 349 0.42 -37.55 12.07
CA LYS A 349 1.80 -37.26 11.64
C LYS A 349 2.21 -35.83 11.98
N ILE A 350 1.29 -34.89 11.88
CA ILE A 350 1.51 -33.50 12.28
C ILE A 350 1.74 -33.45 13.79
N ILE A 351 0.91 -34.12 14.59
CA ILE A 351 1.08 -34.21 16.05
C ILE A 351 2.41 -34.86 16.41
N SER A 352 2.81 -35.95 15.74
CA SER A 352 4.11 -36.58 16.03
C SER A 352 5.28 -35.67 15.71
N LYS A 353 5.19 -34.87 14.64
CA LYS A 353 6.27 -33.95 14.24
C LYS A 353 6.34 -32.73 15.16
N VAL A 354 5.20 -32.16 15.52
CA VAL A 354 5.12 -31.07 16.52
C VAL A 354 5.62 -31.56 17.88
N ARG A 355 5.28 -32.79 18.28
CA ARG A 355 5.82 -33.41 19.49
C ARG A 355 7.33 -33.57 19.42
N GLN A 356 7.87 -34.10 18.33
CA GLN A 356 9.33 -34.21 18.13
C GLN A 356 10.03 -32.85 18.16
N GLU A 357 9.46 -31.82 17.54
CA GLU A 357 10.03 -30.47 17.57
C GLU A 357 9.95 -29.83 18.95
N LEU A 358 8.88 -30.07 19.71
CA LEU A 358 8.75 -29.63 21.10
C LEU A 358 9.72 -30.38 22.03
N GLU A 359 9.91 -31.68 21.81
CA GLU A 359 10.87 -32.51 22.53
C GLU A 359 12.32 -32.08 22.22
N ALA A 360 12.62 -31.76 20.96
CA ALA A 360 13.95 -31.30 20.52
C ALA A 360 14.30 -29.88 21.00
N ARG A 361 13.33 -29.08 21.46
CA ARG A 361 13.52 -27.71 21.96
C ARG A 361 13.65 -27.61 23.49
N ASN A 362 13.93 -28.72 24.19
CA ASN A 362 13.94 -28.85 25.65
C ASN A 362 12.57 -28.69 26.34
N GLY A 363 11.62 -29.56 25.98
CA GLY A 363 10.87 -30.41 26.93
C GLY A 363 9.79 -29.79 27.85
N PHE A 364 8.72 -30.55 28.07
CA PHE A 364 7.95 -30.42 29.31
C PHE A 364 8.91 -30.49 30.51
N ALA A 365 8.85 -29.51 31.41
CA ALA A 365 9.58 -29.58 32.66
C ALA A 365 9.04 -30.73 33.53
N GLU A 366 9.77 -31.84 33.60
CA GLU A 366 9.72 -32.75 34.76
C GLU A 366 10.81 -32.33 35.77
N LEU A 367 10.47 -32.40 37.07
CA LEU A 367 11.27 -31.98 38.22
C LEU A 367 12.63 -32.69 38.29
N PRO A 368 13.67 -32.05 38.87
CA PRO A 368 15.06 -32.33 38.55
C PRO A 368 15.63 -33.57 39.27
N SER A 369 16.54 -34.28 38.59
CA SER A 369 17.57 -35.08 39.25
C SER A 369 18.87 -35.20 38.44
N ASP A 370 19.94 -34.76 39.09
CA ASP A 370 21.39 -35.00 38.97
C ASP A 370 22.06 -35.70 37.75
N THR A 371 23.02 -34.95 37.20
CA THR A 371 24.42 -35.30 36.82
C THR A 371 24.81 -35.92 35.47
N ALA A 372 25.73 -35.17 34.83
CA ALA A 372 27.03 -35.54 34.22
C ALA A 372 27.18 -35.86 32.70
N VAL A 373 27.63 -34.83 31.97
CA VAL A 373 28.77 -34.67 30.99
C VAL A 373 29.37 -35.89 30.25
N THR A 374 29.50 -35.76 28.91
CA THR A 374 30.72 -35.88 28.03
C THR A 374 30.30 -35.66 26.55
N GLU A 375 30.77 -34.65 25.81
CA GLU A 375 32.06 -34.44 25.11
C GLU A 375 32.20 -35.22 23.78
N ASP A 376 32.12 -34.52 22.63
CA ASP A 376 33.13 -34.57 21.55
C ASP A 376 32.89 -33.44 20.51
N ALA A 377 33.95 -32.68 20.21
CA ALA A 377 34.01 -31.63 19.20
C ALA A 377 34.75 -32.11 17.93
N PRO A 378 34.68 -31.39 16.79
CA PRO A 378 35.88 -30.65 16.43
C PRO A 378 35.69 -29.25 15.78
N ILE A 379 36.43 -28.30 16.36
CA ILE A 379 37.40 -27.31 15.80
C ILE A 379 36.93 -26.28 14.74
N LEU A 380 36.53 -25.11 15.28
CA LEU A 380 37.03 -23.73 15.09
C LEU A 380 37.78 -23.33 13.79
N SER A 381 37.24 -22.31 13.13
CA SER A 381 37.99 -21.26 12.41
C SER A 381 38.09 -20.00 13.30
N ALA A 382 39.20 -19.27 13.19
CA ALA A 382 39.63 -18.16 14.06
C ALA A 382 38.64 -16.96 14.15
N PRO A 383 38.75 -16.11 15.20
CA PRO A 383 37.92 -14.90 15.35
C PRO A 383 38.16 -13.91 14.21
N LEU A 384 37.07 -13.44 13.59
CA LEU A 384 37.12 -12.34 12.61
C LEU A 384 37.52 -11.04 13.32
N GLY A 385 38.52 -10.32 12.78
CA GLY A 385 38.97 -9.05 13.34
C GLY A 385 37.93 -7.93 13.13
N HIS A 386 37.92 -6.92 14.01
CA HIS A 386 36.99 -5.77 13.94
C HIS A 386 36.92 -5.14 12.54
N ASP A 387 38.07 -4.95 11.89
CA ASP A 387 38.15 -4.33 10.56
C ASP A 387 37.59 -5.22 9.44
N GLU A 388 37.62 -6.54 9.63
CA GLU A 388 37.08 -7.52 8.68
C GLU A 388 35.54 -7.56 8.77
N VAL A 389 35.01 -7.57 9.99
CA VAL A 389 33.56 -7.46 10.25
C VAL A 389 33.02 -6.11 9.78
N ALA A 390 33.78 -5.02 10.01
CA ALA A 390 33.41 -3.69 9.53
C ALA A 390 33.34 -3.62 7.99
N GLY A 391 34.32 -4.22 7.29
CA GLY A 391 34.32 -4.29 5.82
C GLY A 391 33.12 -5.05 5.28
N GLN A 392 32.87 -6.25 5.80
CA GLN A 392 31.76 -7.12 5.38
C GLN A 392 30.40 -6.48 5.65
N LEU A 393 30.21 -5.84 6.80
CA LEU A 393 28.96 -5.13 7.11
C LEU A 393 28.71 -3.95 6.17
N ARG A 394 29.75 -3.17 5.84
CA ARG A 394 29.63 -2.06 4.89
C ARG A 394 29.27 -2.56 3.50
N GLU A 395 29.89 -3.64 3.04
CA GLU A 395 29.55 -4.27 1.75
C GLU A 395 28.12 -4.82 1.74
N LEU A 396 27.68 -5.49 2.80
CA LEU A 396 26.31 -6.01 2.91
C LEU A 396 25.28 -4.89 2.88
N TYR A 397 25.51 -3.81 3.63
CA TYR A 397 24.61 -2.66 3.65
C TYR A 397 24.64 -1.93 2.29
N ALA A 398 25.81 -1.77 1.67
CA ALA A 398 25.96 -1.19 0.35
C ALA A 398 25.25 -1.97 -0.75
N GLU A 399 25.40 -3.29 -0.77
CA GLU A 399 24.72 -4.17 -1.73
C GLU A 399 23.20 -4.15 -1.52
N ALA A 400 22.75 -4.32 -0.29
CA ALA A 400 21.32 -4.43 0.00
C ALA A 400 20.56 -3.10 -0.16
N LEU A 401 21.27 -1.97 -0.19
CA LEU A 401 20.71 -0.63 -0.35
C LEU A 401 21.13 0.04 -1.66
N GLU A 402 21.88 -0.67 -2.51
CA GLU A 402 22.41 -0.19 -3.79
C GLU A 402 23.20 1.13 -3.70
N TYR A 403 23.89 1.36 -2.58
CA TYR A 403 24.77 2.50 -2.37
C TYR A 403 26.24 2.12 -2.59
N PRO A 404 27.11 3.05 -3.01
CA PRO A 404 28.55 2.84 -2.97
C PRO A 404 29.03 2.56 -1.53
N VAL A 405 29.96 1.63 -1.35
CA VAL A 405 30.46 1.22 -0.02
C VAL A 405 31.11 2.38 0.74
N GLU A 406 31.64 3.36 0.01
CA GLU A 406 32.29 4.56 0.55
C GLU A 406 31.33 5.48 1.32
N VAL A 407 30.02 5.30 1.13
CA VAL A 407 28.97 6.05 1.83
C VAL A 407 28.78 5.56 3.27
N PHE A 408 29.19 4.32 3.59
CA PHE A 408 29.00 3.71 4.91
C PHE A 408 30.19 3.97 5.85
N THR A 409 30.44 5.24 6.19
CA THR A 409 31.42 5.61 7.21
C THR A 409 30.90 5.32 8.62
N ASP A 410 31.76 5.23 9.65
CA ASP A 410 31.32 4.85 11.00
C ASP A 410 30.36 5.86 11.64
N GLU A 411 30.49 7.13 11.26
CA GLU A 411 29.68 8.24 11.77
C GLU A 411 28.37 8.45 11.01
N VAL A 412 28.17 7.78 9.86
CA VAL A 412 26.98 8.03 9.03
C VAL A 412 25.70 7.66 9.78
N GLU A 413 24.74 8.58 9.81
CA GLU A 413 23.43 8.34 10.40
C GLU A 413 22.55 7.58 9.40
N LEU A 414 22.19 6.34 9.74
CA LEU A 414 21.52 5.40 8.82
C LEU A 414 20.15 5.93 8.39
N GLU A 415 19.37 6.48 9.32
CA GLU A 415 18.05 7.03 9.01
C GLU A 415 18.13 8.47 8.48
N ALA A 416 18.92 9.34 9.14
CA ALA A 416 18.91 10.77 8.86
C ALA A 416 19.67 11.15 7.59
N GLU A 417 20.77 10.45 7.27
CA GLU A 417 21.61 10.75 6.11
C GLU A 417 21.38 9.78 4.95
N LEU A 418 21.14 8.49 5.24
CA LEU A 418 20.94 7.47 4.19
C LEU A 418 19.48 7.08 3.95
N GLY A 419 18.56 7.58 4.78
CA GLY A 419 17.12 7.31 4.63
C GLY A 419 16.73 5.86 4.90
N ILE A 420 17.56 5.11 5.63
CA ILE A 420 17.30 3.71 5.98
C ILE A 420 16.27 3.69 7.11
N ASP A 421 15.04 3.29 6.77
CA ASP A 421 13.96 3.20 7.75
C ASP A 421 14.17 2.04 8.74
N SER A 422 13.44 2.10 9.86
CA SER A 422 13.56 1.12 10.94
C SER A 422 13.24 -0.32 10.51
N VAL A 423 12.43 -0.53 9.48
CA VAL A 423 12.06 -1.86 8.99
C VAL A 423 13.22 -2.45 8.20
N LYS A 424 13.80 -1.66 7.29
CA LYS A 424 14.97 -2.06 6.51
C LYS A 424 16.18 -2.28 7.41
N GLN A 425 16.33 -1.47 8.45
CA GLN A 425 17.40 -1.65 9.43
C GLN A 425 17.24 -2.95 10.23
N ILE A 426 16.02 -3.32 10.64
CA ILE A 426 15.74 -4.60 11.30
C ILE A 426 15.99 -5.78 10.35
N GLU A 427 15.59 -5.68 9.08
CA GLU A 427 15.85 -6.69 8.04
C GLU A 427 17.36 -6.91 7.86
N LEU A 428 18.14 -5.82 7.71
CA LEU A 428 19.59 -5.90 7.56
C LEU A 428 20.27 -6.47 8.80
N LEU A 429 19.86 -6.06 10.01
CA LEU A 429 20.38 -6.63 11.25
C LEU A 429 20.01 -8.12 11.42
N THR A 430 18.88 -8.54 10.86
CA THR A 430 18.46 -9.95 10.84
C THR A 430 19.36 -10.73 9.89
N ARG A 431 19.60 -10.22 8.68
CA ARG A 431 20.53 -10.80 7.70
C ARG A 431 21.95 -10.93 8.26
N VAL A 432 22.43 -9.90 8.96
CA VAL A 432 23.71 -9.92 9.70
C VAL A 432 23.70 -10.98 10.79
N SER A 433 22.61 -11.11 11.54
CA SER A 433 22.51 -12.13 12.59
C SER A 433 22.51 -13.55 12.00
N GLU A 434 21.89 -13.75 10.84
CA GLU A 434 21.89 -15.02 10.12
C GLU A 434 23.28 -15.35 9.53
N GLU A 435 23.92 -14.37 8.89
CA GLU A 435 25.24 -14.52 8.27
C GLU A 435 26.33 -14.86 9.28
N TYR A 436 26.29 -14.22 10.45
CA TYR A 436 27.23 -14.48 11.53
C TYR A 436 26.74 -15.54 12.53
N GLY A 437 25.58 -16.17 12.34
CA GLY A 437 25.05 -17.20 13.25
C GLY A 437 24.82 -16.70 14.69
N LEU A 438 24.38 -15.44 14.83
CA LEU A 438 24.05 -14.81 16.11
C LEU A 438 22.59 -15.13 16.48
N GLN A 439 22.31 -15.34 17.77
CA GLN A 439 20.94 -15.57 18.23
C GLN A 439 20.04 -14.34 17.94
N GLN A 440 18.73 -14.56 17.81
CA GLN A 440 17.76 -13.50 17.60
C GLN A 440 17.83 -12.45 18.72
N GLN A 441 17.60 -11.18 18.37
CA GLN A 441 17.74 -10.05 19.29
C GLN A 441 16.79 -10.23 20.49
N GLY A 442 17.31 -10.09 21.72
CA GLY A 442 16.54 -10.28 22.95
C GLY A 442 15.54 -9.15 23.24
N SER A 443 14.67 -9.34 24.23
CA SER A 443 13.60 -8.38 24.59
C SER A 443 14.07 -6.99 25.06
N GLY A 444 15.37 -6.80 25.27
CA GLY A 444 16.00 -5.52 25.62
C GLY A 444 16.57 -4.73 24.43
N PHE A 445 16.52 -5.26 23.21
CA PHE A 445 17.08 -4.61 22.02
C PHE A 445 16.27 -3.35 21.65
N ARG A 446 16.97 -2.22 21.48
CA ARG A 446 16.38 -0.95 21.07
C ARG A 446 17.06 -0.45 19.81
N LEU A 447 16.33 -0.43 18.71
CA LEU A 447 16.88 -0.03 17.40
C LEU A 447 17.46 1.38 17.41
N ALA A 448 16.85 2.31 18.15
CA ALA A 448 17.32 3.69 18.29
C ALA A 448 18.71 3.84 18.92
N GLU A 449 19.26 2.78 19.54
CA GLU A 449 20.62 2.79 20.09
C GLU A 449 21.70 2.48 19.02
N TYR A 450 21.27 2.12 17.80
CA TYR A 450 22.12 1.72 16.68
C TYR A 450 21.86 2.57 15.42
N ASP A 451 21.68 3.87 15.61
CA ASP A 451 21.39 4.87 14.57
C ASP A 451 22.56 5.14 13.59
N THR A 452 23.80 4.76 13.92
CA THR A 452 24.96 4.91 13.03
C THR A 452 25.61 3.57 12.65
N MET A 453 26.31 3.56 11.51
CA MET A 453 26.99 2.37 11.01
C MET A 453 28.05 1.84 12.00
N GLY A 454 28.82 2.72 12.62
CA GLY A 454 29.82 2.34 13.62
C GLY A 454 29.20 1.68 14.87
N LYS A 455 27.98 2.08 15.26
CA LYS A 455 27.26 1.45 16.38
C LYS A 455 26.74 0.06 16.00
N VAL A 456 26.29 -0.13 14.75
CA VAL A 456 25.92 -1.45 14.22
C VAL A 456 27.12 -2.39 14.17
N ILE A 457 28.27 -1.93 13.65
CA ILE A 457 29.52 -2.69 13.61
C ILE A 457 29.96 -3.07 15.02
N GLY A 458 30.00 -2.09 15.93
CA GLY A 458 30.38 -2.32 17.34
C GLY A 458 29.44 -3.29 18.07
N HIS A 459 28.15 -3.28 17.75
CA HIS A 459 27.19 -4.26 18.27
C HIS A 459 27.50 -5.67 17.78
N THR A 460 27.66 -5.85 16.47
CA THR A 460 27.93 -7.16 15.87
C THR A 460 29.24 -7.76 16.36
N VAL A 461 30.31 -6.95 16.45
CA VAL A 461 31.61 -7.39 17.00
C VAL A 461 31.49 -7.79 18.47
N ARG A 462 30.75 -7.01 19.28
CA ARG A 462 30.52 -7.37 20.69
C ARG A 462 29.75 -8.69 20.82
N ARG A 463 28.72 -8.89 20.00
CA ARG A 463 27.92 -10.12 20.01
C ARG A 463 28.72 -11.34 19.53
N LEU A 464 29.65 -11.15 18.59
CA LEU A 464 30.60 -12.18 18.18
C LEU A 464 31.56 -12.56 19.32
N ALA A 465 32.10 -11.57 20.03
CA ALA A 465 32.98 -11.80 21.19
C ALA A 465 32.24 -12.44 22.39
N ASP A 466 30.98 -12.06 22.63
CA ASP A 466 30.13 -12.66 23.66
C ASP A 466 29.77 -14.11 23.33
N ARG A 467 29.62 -14.43 22.03
CA ARG A 467 29.47 -15.83 21.57
C ARG A 467 30.74 -16.63 21.84
N GLU A 468 31.90 -16.09 21.46
CA GLU A 468 33.19 -16.73 21.72
C GLU A 468 33.45 -16.91 23.23
N SER A 469 33.00 -15.98 24.08
CA SER A 469 33.15 -16.07 25.54
C SER A 469 32.15 -17.03 26.21
N ALA A 470 31.00 -17.27 25.58
CA ALA A 470 30.03 -18.29 26.01
C ALA A 470 30.42 -19.71 25.56
N ASP A 471 31.36 -19.81 24.61
CA ASP A 471 31.96 -21.04 24.09
C ASP A 471 33.34 -21.37 24.75
N VAL A 472 33.79 -20.62 25.77
CA VAL A 472 35.06 -20.81 26.53
C VAL A 472 34.85 -21.48 27.88
#